data_AF-A0A933L774-F1
#
_entry.id   AF-A0A933L774-F1
#
_cell.length_a   1.000
_cell.length_b   1.000
_cell.length_c   1.000
_cell.angle_alpha   90.00
_cell.angle_beta   90.00
_cell.angle_gamma   90.00
#
_symmetry.space_group_name_H-M   'P 1'
#
loop_
_entity.id
_entity.type
_entity.pdbx_description
1 polymer ?
#
loop_
_entity_poly.entity_id
_entity_poly.type
_entity_poly.pdbx_seq_one_letter_code
_entity_poly.pdbx_strand_id
1 'polypeptide(L)'
;MRLIRYKHTFFVLFCFLVFVVMVAIYKFYHHDSVLWSFWSPKVTKDNLTHILEDAKVPQYYPKEIDIFLNGKLETTYVEYTLDVELQEFMENLFSSYQPDYAAFVALDPKTGKILSLISYAKIHSKLNENLALKASYPAASIFKIVTASAAIGEKNFTANTIIPFNGANHTLYRSNILQSKFTRFTRYMSLKDAFAKSVNTVFGKIGAFSLGSDGLREYADRFGFNRKITGDLPVGESKAIIPNDAWGLAESASGFTQHNTMSPLQGALMVSAIVNQGVMMEPYLVQLLSLKSGKSLYTALPHELGQTLDQKTALEMRELMRETIRIGTSRRSFRGFSRGRFTGVDIGGKTGSLSGKNPKGKYDWFIGYAEKNNHPLALSVLTIHEKYWKVKSSYLGRRAIERYFLDKN
;
A
#
# COMPACT_ATOMS: atom_id res chain seq x y z
N MET A 1 55.94 -43.89 -7.68
CA MET A 1 55.13 -43.06 -6.75
C MET A 1 54.88 -41.60 -7.20
N ARG A 2 55.51 -41.04 -8.25
CA ARG A 2 55.31 -39.63 -8.68
C ARG A 2 54.20 -39.37 -9.72
N LEU A 3 53.69 -40.38 -10.44
CA LEU A 3 52.66 -40.17 -11.48
C LEU A 3 51.20 -40.13 -10.97
N ILE A 4 50.92 -40.61 -9.74
CA ILE A 4 49.55 -40.66 -9.21
C ILE A 4 49.11 -39.30 -8.63
N ARG A 5 50.06 -38.49 -8.12
CA ARG A 5 49.75 -37.15 -7.58
C ARG A 5 49.28 -36.16 -8.66
N TYR A 6 49.86 -36.20 -9.86
CA TYR A 6 49.48 -35.27 -10.93
C TYR A 6 48.07 -35.49 -11.48
N LYS A 7 47.61 -36.75 -11.59
CA LYS A 7 46.25 -37.04 -12.05
C LYS A 7 45.18 -36.56 -11.07
N HIS A 8 45.44 -36.67 -9.76
CA HIS A 8 44.51 -36.20 -8.74
C HIS A 8 44.42 -34.66 -8.72
N THR A 9 45.55 -33.95 -8.79
CA THR A 9 45.55 -32.49 -8.80
C THR A 9 44.91 -31.94 -10.07
N PHE A 10 45.13 -32.57 -11.22
CA PHE A 10 44.52 -32.16 -12.49
C PHE A 10 43.01 -32.43 -12.52
N PHE A 11 42.55 -33.55 -11.96
CA PHE A 11 41.12 -33.85 -11.84
C PHE A 11 40.40 -32.86 -10.91
N VAL A 12 41.02 -32.51 -9.77
CA VAL A 12 40.45 -31.51 -8.85
C VAL A 12 40.41 -30.12 -9.47
N LEU A 13 41.47 -29.70 -10.18
CA LEU A 13 41.46 -28.42 -10.91
C LEU A 13 40.42 -28.41 -12.03
N PHE A 14 40.25 -29.51 -12.75
CA PHE A 14 39.27 -29.64 -13.82
C PHE A 14 37.83 -29.58 -13.28
N CYS A 15 37.53 -30.29 -12.19
CA CYS A 15 36.23 -30.19 -11.52
C CYS A 15 35.96 -28.78 -10.98
N PHE A 16 36.97 -28.11 -10.43
CA PHE A 16 36.84 -26.73 -9.95
C PHE A 16 36.61 -25.74 -11.10
N LEU A 17 37.30 -25.91 -12.22
CA LEU A 17 37.13 -25.06 -13.41
C LEU A 17 35.76 -25.27 -14.06
N VAL A 18 35.31 -26.52 -14.18
CA VAL A 18 33.95 -26.84 -14.68
C VAL A 18 32.89 -26.24 -13.76
N PHE A 19 33.08 -26.30 -12.44
CA PHE A 19 32.17 -25.69 -11.47
C PHE A 19 32.12 -24.16 -11.60
N VAL A 20 33.29 -23.50 -11.69
CA VAL A 20 33.36 -22.03 -11.87
C VAL A 20 32.72 -21.59 -13.18
N VAL A 21 32.93 -22.35 -14.26
CA VAL A 21 32.33 -22.07 -15.58
C VAL A 21 30.81 -22.31 -15.56
N MET A 22 30.32 -23.37 -14.91
CA MET A 22 28.89 -23.59 -14.74
C MET A 22 28.22 -22.49 -13.91
N VAL A 23 28.86 -22.03 -12.83
CA VAL A 23 28.37 -20.91 -12.01
C VAL A 23 28.38 -19.60 -12.80
N ALA A 24 29.40 -19.36 -13.62
CA ALA A 24 29.47 -18.17 -14.47
C ALA A 24 28.42 -18.17 -15.59
N ILE A 25 28.20 -19.32 -16.24
CA ILE A 25 27.15 -19.48 -17.26
C ILE A 25 25.76 -19.36 -16.62
N TYR A 26 25.56 -19.92 -15.42
CA TYR A 26 24.30 -19.81 -14.70
C TYR A 26 23.99 -18.37 -14.27
N LYS A 27 24.99 -17.61 -13.79
CA LYS A 27 24.87 -16.16 -13.52
C LYS A 27 24.60 -15.32 -14.76
N PHE A 28 25.10 -15.75 -15.92
CA PHE A 28 24.87 -15.04 -17.18
C PHE A 28 23.45 -15.24 -17.72
N TYR A 29 22.84 -16.40 -17.47
CA TYR A 29 21.48 -16.72 -17.92
C TYR A 29 20.38 -16.42 -16.89
N HIS A 30 20.72 -16.41 -15.60
CA HIS A 30 19.79 -16.07 -14.52
C HIS A 30 20.28 -14.82 -13.81
N HIS A 31 19.59 -13.70 -14.03
CA HIS A 31 19.74 -12.50 -13.20
C HIS A 31 19.56 -12.91 -11.72
N ASP A 32 20.64 -12.76 -10.96
CA ASP A 32 20.87 -13.24 -9.59
C ASP A 32 19.63 -13.28 -8.66
N SER A 33 19.36 -14.46 -8.10
CA SER A 33 18.58 -14.64 -6.85
C SER A 33 18.85 -15.99 -6.18
N VAL A 34 19.06 -17.04 -6.97
CA VAL A 34 19.15 -18.42 -6.47
C VAL A 34 20.41 -18.69 -5.63
N LEU A 35 21.55 -18.05 -5.91
CA LEU A 35 22.82 -18.37 -5.22
C LEU A 35 22.99 -17.72 -3.84
N TRP A 36 22.25 -16.64 -3.52
CA TRP A 36 22.39 -15.94 -2.23
C TRP A 36 21.77 -16.72 -1.06
N SER A 37 20.71 -17.50 -1.30
CA SER A 37 20.08 -18.34 -0.28
C SER A 37 20.91 -19.58 0.07
N PHE A 38 21.79 -20.05 -0.82
CA PHE A 38 22.59 -21.26 -0.58
C PHE A 38 23.76 -21.08 0.39
N TRP A 39 24.23 -19.85 0.62
CA TRP A 39 25.50 -19.62 1.34
C TRP A 39 25.44 -18.61 2.49
N SER A 40 24.28 -18.03 2.82
CA SER A 40 24.20 -17.17 4.01
C SER A 40 24.03 -18.00 5.28
N PRO A 41 24.97 -17.95 6.23
CA PRO A 41 24.88 -18.71 7.49
C PRO A 41 23.82 -18.15 8.47
N LYS A 42 23.12 -17.08 8.09
CA LYS A 42 22.13 -16.37 8.92
C LYS A 42 20.93 -15.92 8.09
N VAL A 43 19.76 -15.97 8.72
CA VAL A 43 18.57 -15.27 8.22
C VAL A 43 18.80 -13.77 8.41
N THR A 44 18.64 -13.02 7.34
CA THR A 44 18.79 -11.56 7.31
C THR A 44 17.55 -10.96 6.68
N LYS A 45 17.34 -9.66 6.84
CA LYS A 45 16.21 -8.97 6.22
C LYS A 45 16.22 -9.09 4.69
N ASP A 46 17.41 -9.06 4.08
CA ASP A 46 17.58 -9.08 2.63
C ASP A 46 17.22 -10.44 2.00
N ASN A 47 17.46 -11.55 2.71
CA ASN A 47 17.08 -12.88 2.25
C ASN A 47 15.71 -13.35 2.76
N LEU A 48 15.13 -12.65 3.75
CA LEU A 48 13.83 -12.99 4.32
C LEU A 48 12.72 -12.95 3.26
N THR A 49 12.69 -11.92 2.41
CA THR A 49 11.67 -11.85 1.33
C THR A 49 11.67 -13.10 0.46
N HIS A 50 12.85 -13.57 0.05
CA HIS A 50 12.98 -14.77 -0.77
C HIS A 50 12.57 -16.04 -0.03
N ILE A 51 12.97 -16.17 1.24
CA ILE A 51 12.54 -17.29 2.10
C ILE A 51 11.01 -17.35 2.17
N LEU A 52 10.35 -16.19 2.34
CA LEU A 52 8.89 -16.11 2.46
C LEU A 52 8.18 -16.34 1.12
N GLU A 53 8.78 -15.92 0.01
CA GLU A 53 8.30 -16.21 -1.35
C GLU A 53 8.32 -17.72 -1.64
N ASP A 54 9.44 -18.38 -1.37
CA ASP A 54 9.62 -19.83 -1.58
C ASP A 54 8.63 -20.64 -0.73
N ALA A 55 8.39 -20.19 0.50
CA ALA A 55 7.42 -20.78 1.42
C ALA A 55 5.96 -20.38 1.13
N LYS A 56 5.69 -19.58 0.08
CA LYS A 56 4.36 -19.06 -0.28
C LYS A 56 3.63 -18.37 0.88
N VAL A 57 4.39 -17.76 1.80
CA VAL A 57 3.86 -17.09 2.99
C VAL A 57 2.82 -16.02 2.67
N PRO A 58 2.98 -15.16 1.65
CA PRO A 58 1.96 -14.16 1.33
C PRO A 58 0.63 -14.75 0.85
N GLN A 59 0.52 -16.08 0.67
CA GLN A 59 -0.69 -16.76 0.22
C GLN A 59 -1.36 -17.58 1.33
N TYR A 60 -0.58 -18.22 2.22
CA TYR A 60 -1.10 -19.23 3.15
C TYR A 60 -0.68 -19.07 4.61
N TYR A 61 0.25 -18.16 4.93
CA TYR A 61 0.75 -17.95 6.30
C TYR A 61 1.07 -19.24 7.08
N PRO A 62 1.91 -20.15 6.54
CA PRO A 62 2.24 -21.39 7.21
C PRO A 62 2.94 -21.14 8.55
N LYS A 63 2.58 -21.90 9.59
CA LYS A 63 3.23 -21.80 10.91
C LYS A 63 4.64 -22.39 10.93
N GLU A 64 4.94 -23.26 9.97
CA GLU A 64 6.22 -23.93 9.80
C GLU A 64 6.70 -23.75 8.36
N ILE A 65 7.96 -23.38 8.19
CA ILE A 65 8.62 -23.30 6.88
C ILE A 65 9.97 -24.01 6.95
N ASP A 66 10.32 -24.71 5.88
CA ASP A 66 11.65 -25.32 5.76
C ASP A 66 12.60 -24.33 5.10
N ILE A 67 13.75 -24.09 5.75
CA ILE A 67 14.79 -23.19 5.23
C ILE A 67 16.15 -23.88 5.20
N PHE A 68 16.97 -23.55 4.21
CA PHE A 68 18.35 -24.02 4.17
C PHE A 68 19.23 -23.14 5.06
N LEU A 69 19.83 -23.74 6.08
CA LEU A 69 20.78 -23.10 6.99
C LEU A 69 22.04 -23.94 7.08
N ASN A 70 23.20 -23.31 6.85
CA ASN A 70 24.51 -23.97 6.95
C ASN A 70 24.58 -25.30 6.15
N GLY A 71 23.97 -25.33 4.97
CA GLY A 71 23.94 -26.51 4.10
C GLY A 71 22.99 -27.63 4.53
N LYS A 72 22.10 -27.39 5.50
CA LYS A 72 21.06 -28.34 5.94
C LYS A 72 19.67 -27.74 5.82
N LEU A 73 18.69 -28.57 5.49
CA LEU A 73 17.28 -28.19 5.55
C LEU A 73 16.82 -28.25 7.01
N GLU A 74 16.34 -27.12 7.53
CA GLU A 74 15.87 -26.98 8.91
C GLU A 74 14.40 -26.51 8.89
N THR A 75 13.54 -27.20 9.64
CA THR A 75 12.17 -26.73 9.86
C THR A 75 12.18 -25.62 10.91
N THR A 76 11.57 -24.49 10.55
CA THR A 76 11.48 -23.30 11.39
C THR A 76 10.04 -22.90 11.65
N TYR A 77 9.79 -22.39 12.84
CA TYR A 77 8.51 -21.80 13.23
C TYR A 77 8.47 -20.32 12.86
N VAL A 78 7.33 -19.88 12.34
CA VAL A 78 7.07 -18.49 11.96
C VAL A 78 6.00 -17.91 12.86
N GLU A 79 6.32 -16.80 13.53
CA GLU A 79 5.31 -15.96 14.18
C GLU A 79 5.04 -14.74 13.32
N TYR A 80 3.76 -14.51 13.01
CA TYR A 80 3.31 -13.38 12.21
C TYR A 80 2.79 -12.23 13.09
N THR A 81 2.78 -11.02 12.54
CA THR A 81 2.20 -9.82 13.17
C THR A 81 0.67 -9.73 13.06
N LEU A 82 0.03 -10.74 12.45
CA LEU A 82 -1.38 -10.73 12.11
C LEU A 82 -2.30 -10.68 13.34
N ASP A 83 -3.31 -9.83 13.27
CA ASP A 83 -4.51 -9.89 14.10
C ASP A 83 -5.45 -10.93 13.47
N VAL A 84 -5.39 -12.16 13.99
CA VAL A 84 -6.12 -13.33 13.45
C VAL A 84 -7.63 -13.08 13.40
N GLU A 85 -8.15 -12.41 14.42
CA GLU A 85 -9.58 -12.10 14.53
C GLU A 85 -10.06 -11.10 13.46
N LEU A 86 -9.26 -10.07 13.17
CA LEU A 86 -9.53 -9.14 12.09
C LEU A 86 -9.38 -9.81 10.71
N GLN A 87 -8.33 -10.62 10.54
CA GLN A 87 -8.04 -11.35 9.31
C GLN A 87 -9.24 -12.26 8.93
N GLU A 88 -9.62 -13.17 9.82
CA GLU A 88 -10.73 -14.12 9.60
C GLU A 88 -12.06 -13.41 9.37
N PHE A 89 -12.34 -12.35 10.14
CA PHE A 89 -13.56 -11.56 9.98
C PHE A 89 -13.67 -10.98 8.56
N MET A 90 -12.58 -10.41 8.05
CA MET A 90 -12.56 -9.79 6.73
C MET A 90 -12.59 -10.81 5.59
N GLU A 91 -11.93 -11.97 5.74
CA GLU A 91 -12.02 -13.09 4.79
C GLU A 91 -13.46 -13.62 4.68
N ASN A 92 -14.14 -13.78 5.83
CA ASN A 92 -15.55 -14.17 5.88
C ASN A 92 -16.46 -13.12 5.25
N LEU A 93 -16.17 -11.83 5.46
CA LEU A 93 -16.91 -10.74 4.86
C LEU A 93 -16.78 -10.73 3.33
N PHE A 94 -15.57 -10.94 2.80
CA PHE A 94 -15.34 -11.09 1.36
C PHE A 94 -16.05 -12.30 0.78
N SER A 95 -16.00 -13.44 1.47
CA SER A 95 -16.70 -14.67 1.07
C SER A 95 -18.21 -14.50 1.06
N SER A 96 -18.76 -13.67 1.95
CA SER A 96 -20.20 -13.36 2.02
C SER A 96 -20.67 -12.43 0.91
N TYR A 97 -19.93 -11.36 0.63
CA TYR A 97 -20.31 -10.38 -0.40
C TYR A 97 -19.90 -10.80 -1.83
N GLN A 98 -18.91 -11.66 -1.96
CA GLN A 98 -18.37 -12.19 -3.21
C GLN A 98 -18.09 -11.11 -4.28
N PRO A 99 -17.29 -10.07 -3.99
CA PRO A 99 -16.74 -9.21 -5.05
C PRO A 99 -15.91 -10.05 -6.04
N ASP A 100 -15.75 -9.63 -7.29
CA ASP A 100 -15.00 -10.45 -8.26
C ASP A 100 -13.52 -10.59 -7.83
N TYR A 101 -12.95 -9.49 -7.33
CA TYR A 101 -11.68 -9.48 -6.61
C TYR A 101 -11.75 -8.52 -5.42
N ALA A 102 -11.00 -8.80 -4.37
CA ALA A 102 -10.80 -7.88 -3.26
C ALA A 102 -9.41 -8.03 -2.63
N ALA A 103 -8.95 -6.97 -1.99
CA ALA A 103 -7.77 -6.98 -1.15
C ALA A 103 -8.04 -6.13 0.09
N PHE A 104 -7.48 -6.56 1.22
CA PHE A 104 -7.50 -5.80 2.47
C PHE A 104 -6.12 -5.79 3.10
N VAL A 105 -5.72 -4.62 3.58
CA VAL A 105 -4.50 -4.43 4.36
C VAL A 105 -4.83 -3.63 5.59
N ALA A 106 -4.32 -4.06 6.74
CA ALA A 106 -4.32 -3.30 7.98
C ALA A 106 -2.90 -3.22 8.54
N LEU A 107 -2.52 -2.04 9.01
CA LEU A 107 -1.22 -1.74 9.61
C LEU A 107 -1.40 -1.11 10.99
N ASP A 108 -0.46 -1.38 11.89
CA ASP A 108 -0.20 -0.51 13.05
C ASP A 108 0.69 0.65 12.58
N PRO A 109 0.20 1.90 12.58
CA PRO A 109 0.96 3.04 12.10
C PRO A 109 2.25 3.34 12.84
N LYS A 110 2.35 2.96 14.13
CA LYS A 110 3.51 3.28 14.96
C LYS A 110 4.68 2.34 14.73
N THR A 111 4.40 1.12 14.29
CA THR A 111 5.41 0.06 14.20
C THR A 111 5.66 -0.38 12.78
N GLY A 112 4.67 -0.28 11.88
CA GLY A 112 4.73 -0.91 10.56
C GLY A 112 4.27 -2.37 10.55
N LYS A 113 3.81 -2.91 11.69
CA LYS A 113 3.27 -4.27 11.74
C LYS A 113 2.10 -4.43 10.77
N ILE A 114 2.14 -5.48 9.96
CA ILE A 114 1.02 -5.89 9.12
C ILE A 114 0.04 -6.69 9.99
N LEU A 115 -1.08 -6.06 10.34
CA LEU A 115 -2.13 -6.67 11.16
C LEU A 115 -3.08 -7.53 10.33
N SER A 116 -3.23 -7.24 9.04
CA SER A 116 -3.98 -8.07 8.12
C SER A 116 -3.48 -7.88 6.69
N LEU A 117 -3.44 -8.97 5.93
CA LEU A 117 -3.04 -8.99 4.52
C LEU A 117 -3.93 -10.03 3.82
N ILE A 118 -4.91 -9.58 3.06
CA ILE A 118 -5.90 -10.46 2.43
C ILE A 118 -5.91 -10.21 0.93
N SER A 119 -5.92 -11.31 0.19
CA SER A 119 -6.12 -11.37 -1.25
C SER A 119 -7.29 -12.30 -1.53
N TYR A 120 -8.31 -11.82 -2.24
CA TYR A 120 -9.53 -12.57 -2.52
C TYR A 120 -9.89 -12.48 -4.00
N ALA A 121 -10.29 -13.61 -4.58
CA ALA A 121 -10.95 -13.67 -5.87
C ALA A 121 -12.14 -14.62 -5.77
N LYS A 122 -13.29 -14.22 -6.31
CA LYS A 122 -14.49 -15.07 -6.33
C LYS A 122 -14.24 -16.42 -7.00
N ILE A 123 -13.45 -16.40 -8.07
CA ILE A 123 -12.98 -17.61 -8.74
C ILE A 123 -11.52 -17.79 -8.32
N HIS A 124 -11.27 -18.70 -7.37
CA HIS A 124 -9.96 -18.87 -6.75
C HIS A 124 -8.83 -19.13 -7.76
N SER A 125 -9.11 -19.86 -8.85
CA SER A 125 -8.13 -20.12 -9.92
C SER A 125 -7.66 -18.88 -10.69
N LYS A 126 -8.28 -17.72 -10.49
CA LYS A 126 -7.81 -16.44 -11.04
C LYS A 126 -6.80 -15.72 -10.14
N LEU A 127 -6.54 -16.25 -8.93
CA LEU A 127 -5.64 -15.65 -7.95
C LEU A 127 -4.22 -16.19 -8.14
N ASN A 128 -3.47 -15.58 -9.06
CA ASN A 128 -2.10 -16.02 -9.36
C ASN A 128 -1.03 -15.31 -8.50
N GLU A 129 -1.41 -14.25 -7.80
CA GLU A 129 -0.53 -13.42 -6.98
C GLU A 129 -1.32 -12.80 -5.82
N ASN A 130 -0.62 -12.29 -4.80
CA ASN A 130 -1.26 -11.58 -3.70
C ASN A 130 -1.68 -10.16 -4.16
N LEU A 131 -2.99 -9.95 -4.31
CA LEU A 131 -3.57 -8.68 -4.74
C LEU A 131 -3.25 -7.53 -3.77
N ALA A 132 -3.01 -7.79 -2.49
CA ALA A 132 -2.64 -6.75 -1.53
C ALA A 132 -1.24 -6.16 -1.78
N LEU A 133 -0.36 -6.91 -2.44
CA LEU A 133 1.02 -6.52 -2.76
C LEU A 133 1.18 -6.02 -4.20
N LYS A 134 0.26 -6.39 -5.09
CA LYS A 134 0.28 -6.00 -6.51
C LYS A 134 0.00 -4.51 -6.70
N ALA A 135 0.88 -3.81 -7.41
CA ALA A 135 0.79 -2.36 -7.63
C ALA A 135 0.27 -1.95 -9.02
N SER A 136 -0.63 -2.74 -9.63
CA SER A 136 -1.15 -2.50 -10.99
C SER A 136 -2.47 -1.74 -11.03
N TYR A 137 -2.99 -1.32 -9.88
CA TYR A 137 -4.35 -0.80 -9.78
C TYR A 137 -4.34 0.71 -9.85
N PRO A 138 -5.20 1.35 -10.65
CA PRO A 138 -5.24 2.80 -10.70
C PRO A 138 -5.47 3.39 -9.31
N ALA A 139 -4.58 4.30 -8.88
CA ALA A 139 -4.69 4.98 -7.60
C ALA A 139 -5.99 5.80 -7.52
N ALA A 140 -6.51 6.23 -8.68
CA ALA A 140 -7.73 7.03 -8.77
C ALA A 140 -7.64 8.25 -7.82
N SER A 141 -8.78 8.69 -7.26
CA SER A 141 -8.81 9.81 -6.31
C SER A 141 -8.08 9.58 -4.98
N ILE A 142 -7.45 8.43 -4.75
CA ILE A 142 -6.50 8.28 -3.63
C ILE A 142 -5.30 9.20 -3.82
N PHE A 143 -4.87 9.43 -5.06
CA PHE A 143 -3.75 10.31 -5.40
C PHE A 143 -3.96 11.76 -4.92
N LYS A 144 -5.20 12.17 -4.62
CA LYS A 144 -5.49 13.46 -3.99
C LYS A 144 -4.85 13.64 -2.62
N ILE A 145 -4.47 12.56 -1.93
CA ILE A 145 -3.66 12.65 -0.70
C ILE A 145 -2.28 13.23 -1.01
N VAL A 146 -1.63 12.78 -2.08
CA VAL A 146 -0.35 13.32 -2.56
C VAL A 146 -0.51 14.80 -2.87
N THR A 147 -1.49 15.15 -3.70
CA THR A 147 -1.77 16.53 -4.11
C THR A 147 -2.11 17.45 -2.93
N ALA A 148 -2.96 17.01 -1.99
CA ALA A 148 -3.33 17.82 -0.83
C ALA A 148 -2.15 18.03 0.11
N SER A 149 -1.36 16.97 0.35
CA SER A 149 -0.17 17.04 1.20
C SER A 149 0.86 18.02 0.64
N ALA A 150 1.09 17.99 -0.68
CA ALA A 150 1.97 18.93 -1.37
C ALA A 150 1.46 20.37 -1.26
N ALA A 151 0.16 20.59 -1.45
CA ALA A 151 -0.43 21.93 -1.36
C ALA A 151 -0.34 22.51 0.06
N ILE A 152 -0.54 21.68 1.08
CA ILE A 152 -0.42 22.08 2.48
C ILE A 152 1.03 22.40 2.82
N GLY A 153 1.96 21.47 2.53
CA GLY A 153 3.35 21.59 2.95
C GLY A 153 4.17 22.61 2.15
N GLU A 154 3.93 22.75 0.84
CA GLU A 154 4.73 23.66 0.01
C GLU A 154 4.05 25.00 -0.28
N LYS A 155 2.72 25.04 -0.28
CA LYS A 155 1.94 26.21 -0.74
C LYS A 155 1.13 26.86 0.38
N ASN A 156 1.33 26.44 1.63
CA ASN A 156 0.63 26.94 2.81
C ASN A 156 -0.90 26.83 2.72
N PHE A 157 -1.41 25.82 1.99
CA PHE A 157 -2.84 25.55 2.01
C PHE A 157 -3.23 25.03 3.40
N THR A 158 -4.45 25.34 3.81
CA THR A 158 -5.08 24.81 5.01
C THR A 158 -6.38 24.11 4.61
N ALA A 159 -6.98 23.35 5.52
CA ALA A 159 -8.30 22.77 5.34
C ALA A 159 -9.37 23.80 4.88
N ASN A 160 -9.22 25.07 5.27
CA ASN A 160 -10.15 26.15 4.97
C ASN A 160 -9.77 26.98 3.71
N THR A 161 -8.63 26.73 3.06
CA THR A 161 -8.26 27.42 1.83
C THR A 161 -9.36 27.28 0.78
N ILE A 162 -9.89 28.41 0.28
CA ILE A 162 -10.97 28.43 -0.68
C ILE A 162 -10.41 28.39 -2.10
N ILE A 163 -10.85 27.40 -2.90
CA ILE A 163 -10.43 27.24 -4.29
C ILE A 163 -11.61 27.51 -5.23
N PRO A 164 -11.48 28.47 -6.17
CA PRO A 164 -12.47 28.68 -7.21
C PRO A 164 -12.37 27.61 -8.29
N PHE A 165 -13.49 27.06 -8.72
CA PHE A 165 -13.53 26.05 -9.79
C PHE A 165 -14.83 26.13 -10.60
N ASN A 166 -14.75 25.62 -11.82
CA ASN A 166 -15.90 25.46 -12.72
C ASN A 166 -16.20 23.96 -12.90
N GLY A 167 -17.44 23.65 -13.26
CA GLY A 167 -17.87 22.29 -13.57
C GLY A 167 -18.44 21.48 -12.39
N ALA A 168 -18.81 20.24 -12.70
CA ALA A 168 -19.35 19.29 -11.74
C ALA A 168 -18.23 18.68 -10.87
N ASN A 169 -18.60 18.07 -9.75
CA ASN A 169 -17.62 17.58 -8.78
C ASN A 169 -16.72 16.47 -9.35
N HIS A 170 -17.28 15.53 -10.13
CA HIS A 170 -16.57 14.30 -10.52
C HIS A 170 -16.16 14.28 -12.01
N THR A 171 -16.32 15.39 -12.72
CA THR A 171 -15.86 15.53 -14.10
C THR A 171 -14.52 16.25 -14.13
N LEU A 172 -13.72 15.97 -15.15
CA LEU A 172 -12.51 16.74 -15.46
C LEU A 172 -12.58 17.06 -16.94
N TYR A 173 -12.96 18.31 -17.27
CA TYR A 173 -13.02 18.77 -18.65
C TYR A 173 -11.92 19.81 -18.88
N ARG A 174 -11.27 19.73 -20.03
CA ARG A 174 -10.14 20.61 -20.39
C ARG A 174 -10.50 22.10 -20.31
N SER A 175 -11.71 22.46 -20.72
CA SER A 175 -12.23 23.83 -20.63
C SER A 175 -12.34 24.32 -19.18
N ASN A 176 -12.77 23.48 -18.23
CA ASN A 176 -12.90 23.87 -16.82
C ASN A 176 -11.56 24.07 -16.11
N ILE A 177 -10.48 23.51 -16.65
CA ILE A 177 -9.13 23.62 -16.09
C ILE A 177 -8.36 24.75 -16.78
N LEU A 178 -8.24 24.70 -18.11
CA LEU A 178 -7.33 25.58 -18.86
C LEU A 178 -7.92 26.95 -19.18
N GLN A 179 -9.25 27.08 -19.22
CA GLN A 179 -9.90 28.37 -19.41
C GLN A 179 -10.21 28.92 -18.02
N SER A 180 -9.20 29.47 -17.36
CA SER A 180 -9.22 30.05 -16.02
C SER A 180 -10.03 31.36 -15.94
N LYS A 181 -11.17 31.44 -16.64
CA LYS A 181 -12.10 32.56 -16.56
C LYS A 181 -13.08 32.35 -15.39
N PHE A 182 -13.12 33.33 -14.49
CA PHE A 182 -14.22 33.46 -13.54
C PHE A 182 -15.49 33.76 -14.33
N THR A 183 -16.55 33.00 -14.05
CA THR A 183 -17.87 33.18 -14.67
C THR A 183 -18.92 33.24 -13.58
N ARG A 184 -20.16 33.61 -13.92
CA ARG A 184 -21.30 33.53 -13.01
C ARG A 184 -21.56 32.11 -12.45
N PHE A 185 -20.97 31.08 -13.08
CA PHE A 185 -21.08 29.68 -12.66
C PHE A 185 -19.88 29.20 -11.84
N THR A 186 -18.93 30.08 -11.52
CA THR A 186 -17.78 29.71 -10.70
C THR A 186 -18.22 29.42 -9.27
N ARG A 187 -17.81 28.24 -8.80
CA ARG A 187 -18.09 27.72 -7.47
C ARG A 187 -16.84 27.87 -6.61
N TYR A 188 -17.05 28.01 -5.31
CA TYR A 188 -16.00 28.15 -4.32
C TYR A 188 -16.13 27.02 -3.32
N MET A 189 -15.02 26.36 -2.99
CA MET A 189 -15.03 25.26 -2.04
C MET A 189 -13.74 25.26 -1.25
N SER A 190 -13.85 25.01 0.06
CA SER A 190 -12.69 24.78 0.91
C SER A 190 -11.92 23.53 0.47
N LEU A 191 -10.62 23.45 0.78
CA LEU A 191 -9.81 22.26 0.51
C LEU A 191 -10.44 21.01 1.16
N LYS A 192 -10.94 21.12 2.40
CA LYS A 192 -11.57 20.00 3.11
C LYS A 192 -12.87 19.53 2.46
N ASP A 193 -13.73 20.46 2.02
CA ASP A 193 -14.96 20.11 1.30
C ASP A 193 -14.63 19.46 -0.05
N ALA A 194 -13.63 19.99 -0.76
CA ALA A 194 -13.20 19.48 -2.05
C ALA A 194 -12.58 18.09 -1.93
N PHE A 195 -11.78 17.85 -0.90
CA PHE A 195 -11.20 16.54 -0.59
C PHE A 195 -12.30 15.53 -0.22
N ALA A 196 -13.19 15.91 0.70
CA ALA A 196 -14.30 15.09 1.18
C ALA A 196 -15.27 14.68 0.06
N LYS A 197 -15.63 15.63 -0.83
CA LYS A 197 -16.49 15.40 -1.99
C LYS A 197 -15.71 14.94 -3.23
N SER A 198 -14.40 14.73 -3.10
CA SER A 198 -13.50 14.24 -4.15
C SER A 198 -13.59 15.03 -5.46
N VAL A 199 -13.58 16.36 -5.38
CA VAL A 199 -13.80 17.26 -6.52
C VAL A 199 -12.59 17.27 -7.46
N ASN A 200 -12.75 16.70 -8.66
CA ASN A 200 -11.64 16.52 -9.61
C ASN A 200 -11.09 17.85 -10.11
N THR A 201 -11.96 18.82 -10.42
CA THR A 201 -11.54 20.12 -10.98
C THR A 201 -10.74 20.96 -9.99
N VAL A 202 -11.09 20.95 -8.69
CA VAL A 202 -10.30 21.61 -7.65
C VAL A 202 -8.89 21.04 -7.60
N PHE A 203 -8.76 19.72 -7.49
CA PHE A 203 -7.46 19.06 -7.42
C PHE A 203 -6.66 19.18 -8.73
N GLY A 204 -7.36 19.16 -9.86
CA GLY A 204 -6.74 19.41 -11.16
C GLY A 204 -6.13 20.81 -11.26
N LYS A 205 -6.82 21.83 -10.75
CA LYS A 205 -6.28 23.20 -10.68
C LYS A 205 -5.13 23.35 -9.70
N ILE A 206 -5.20 22.70 -8.53
CA ILE A 206 -4.09 22.68 -7.56
C ILE A 206 -2.83 22.09 -8.22
N GLY A 207 -2.96 20.93 -8.87
CA GLY A 207 -1.85 20.31 -9.59
C GLY A 207 -1.29 21.19 -10.70
N ALA A 208 -2.15 21.70 -11.58
CA ALA A 208 -1.73 22.42 -12.77
C ALA A 208 -1.19 23.84 -12.49
N PHE A 209 -1.70 24.55 -11.48
CA PHE A 209 -1.45 25.98 -11.30
C PHE A 209 -0.89 26.38 -9.94
N SER A 210 -0.79 25.45 -8.98
CA SER A 210 -0.19 25.72 -7.68
C SER A 210 1.08 24.91 -7.44
N LEU A 211 1.04 23.61 -7.78
CA LEU A 211 2.15 22.68 -7.53
C LEU A 211 3.11 22.56 -8.72
N GLY A 212 2.57 22.39 -9.93
CA GLY A 212 3.38 22.01 -11.09
C GLY A 212 3.88 20.57 -11.00
N SER A 213 4.80 20.21 -11.89
CA SER A 213 5.36 18.84 -11.95
C SER A 213 6.22 18.53 -10.74
N ASP A 214 7.04 19.49 -10.31
CA ASP A 214 8.04 19.27 -9.26
C ASP A 214 7.39 18.94 -7.92
N GLY A 215 6.44 19.77 -7.44
CA GLY A 215 5.76 19.49 -6.16
C GLY A 215 4.93 18.20 -6.16
N LEU A 216 4.32 17.84 -7.30
CA LEU A 216 3.62 16.56 -7.42
C LEU A 216 4.58 15.37 -7.41
N ARG A 217 5.72 15.47 -8.12
CA ARG A 217 6.73 14.41 -8.17
C ARG A 217 7.41 14.23 -6.82
N GLU A 218 7.78 15.32 -6.16
CA GLU A 218 8.38 15.30 -4.83
C GLU A 218 7.50 14.58 -3.81
N TYR A 219 6.22 14.95 -3.71
CA TYR A 219 5.33 14.30 -2.77
C TYR A 219 4.96 12.87 -3.18
N ALA A 220 4.87 12.56 -4.47
CA ALA A 220 4.68 11.18 -4.92
C ALA A 220 5.87 10.30 -4.46
N ASP A 221 7.09 10.79 -4.64
CA ASP A 221 8.32 10.12 -4.21
C ASP A 221 8.39 9.96 -2.68
N ARG A 222 8.03 10.99 -1.91
CA ARG A 222 7.96 10.93 -0.44
C ARG A 222 6.95 9.89 0.06
N PHE A 223 5.86 9.69 -0.69
CA PHE A 223 4.88 8.63 -0.42
C PHE A 223 5.30 7.26 -0.99
N GLY A 224 6.48 7.11 -1.60
CA GLY A 224 7.01 5.83 -2.07
C GLY A 224 6.63 5.43 -3.50
N PHE A 225 6.01 6.32 -4.29
CA PHE A 225 5.81 6.04 -5.72
C PHE A 225 7.14 6.03 -6.48
N ASN A 226 7.21 5.21 -7.53
CA ASN A 226 8.38 4.98 -8.38
C ASN A 226 9.63 4.48 -7.61
N ARG A 227 9.41 3.83 -6.46
CA ARG A 227 10.46 3.29 -5.59
C ARG A 227 10.01 1.94 -5.04
N LYS A 228 10.96 1.03 -4.84
CA LYS A 228 10.72 -0.22 -4.14
C LYS A 228 10.48 0.07 -2.66
N ILE A 229 9.37 -0.43 -2.11
CA ILE A 229 9.15 -0.44 -0.66
C ILE A 229 9.98 -1.57 -0.07
N THR A 230 10.85 -1.26 0.89
CA THR A 230 11.59 -2.28 1.66
C THR A 230 10.66 -2.94 2.68
N GLY A 231 10.97 -4.17 3.08
CA GLY A 231 10.17 -4.97 3.99
C GLY A 231 10.51 -6.45 3.84
N ASP A 232 9.76 -7.29 4.51
CA ASP A 232 9.88 -8.75 4.38
C ASP A 232 8.97 -9.33 3.28
N LEU A 233 8.19 -8.50 2.58
CA LEU A 233 7.30 -8.92 1.50
C LEU A 233 7.71 -8.36 0.13
N PRO A 234 7.45 -9.09 -0.98
CA PRO A 234 7.75 -8.63 -2.33
C PRO A 234 6.67 -7.66 -2.83
N VAL A 235 6.69 -6.43 -2.32
CA VAL A 235 5.71 -5.41 -2.72
C VAL A 235 6.00 -4.93 -4.14
N GLY A 236 4.97 -4.91 -4.99
CA GLY A 236 5.08 -4.34 -6.32
C GLY A 236 5.34 -2.83 -6.25
N GLU A 237 6.15 -2.32 -7.18
CA GLU A 237 6.43 -0.88 -7.28
C GLU A 237 5.19 -0.10 -7.75
N SER A 238 4.71 0.80 -6.90
CA SER A 238 3.64 1.74 -7.24
C SER A 238 4.18 2.81 -8.19
N LYS A 239 3.41 3.21 -9.19
CA LYS A 239 3.86 4.15 -10.24
C LYS A 239 3.11 5.47 -10.19
N ALA A 240 3.81 6.57 -10.34
CA ALA A 240 3.24 7.89 -10.54
C ALA A 240 3.90 8.56 -11.75
N ILE A 241 3.14 8.68 -12.83
CA ILE A 241 3.57 9.40 -14.03
C ILE A 241 3.08 10.84 -13.89
N ILE A 242 4.01 11.77 -13.71
CA ILE A 242 3.74 13.20 -13.55
C ILE A 242 4.21 13.95 -14.81
N PRO A 243 3.28 14.35 -15.71
CA PRO A 243 3.60 15.12 -16.90
C PRO A 243 4.07 16.54 -16.56
N ASN A 244 4.51 17.29 -17.58
CA ASN A 244 4.87 18.70 -17.44
C ASN A 244 3.79 19.65 -17.95
N ASP A 245 2.85 19.18 -18.77
CA ASP A 245 1.76 20.02 -19.29
C ASP A 245 0.62 20.15 -18.28
N ALA A 246 -0.07 21.30 -18.31
CA ALA A 246 -1.13 21.62 -17.36
C ALA A 246 -2.29 20.61 -17.36
N TRP A 247 -2.59 19.96 -18.49
CA TRP A 247 -3.68 18.99 -18.55
C TRP A 247 -3.27 17.66 -17.92
N GLY A 248 -2.09 17.14 -18.27
CA GLY A 248 -1.55 15.92 -17.66
C GLY A 248 -1.33 16.07 -16.14
N LEU A 249 -0.89 17.25 -15.70
CA LEU A 249 -0.81 17.58 -14.27
C LEU A 249 -2.19 17.54 -13.60
N ALA A 250 -3.23 18.07 -14.26
CA ALA A 250 -4.58 18.05 -13.73
C ALA A 250 -5.16 16.63 -13.64
N GLU A 251 -4.92 15.78 -14.64
CA GLU A 251 -5.32 14.36 -14.63
C GLU A 251 -4.63 13.60 -13.50
N SER A 252 -3.31 13.77 -13.36
CA SER A 252 -2.51 13.13 -12.32
C SER A 252 -2.94 13.58 -10.92
N ALA A 253 -2.96 14.90 -10.67
CA ALA A 253 -3.28 15.48 -9.36
C ALA A 253 -4.71 15.20 -8.87
N SER A 254 -5.68 15.12 -9.79
CA SER A 254 -7.05 14.74 -9.45
C SER A 254 -7.25 13.23 -9.29
N GLY A 255 -6.28 12.43 -9.73
CA GLY A 255 -6.37 10.99 -9.80
C GLY A 255 -7.29 10.49 -10.92
N PHE A 256 -7.52 11.31 -11.95
CA PHE A 256 -8.34 10.94 -13.10
C PHE A 256 -7.47 10.38 -14.24
N THR A 257 -6.58 9.45 -13.89
CA THR A 257 -5.67 8.77 -14.81
C THR A 257 -5.52 7.30 -14.43
N GLN A 258 -5.32 6.43 -15.43
CA GLN A 258 -5.00 5.01 -15.22
C GLN A 258 -3.49 4.75 -15.10
N HIS A 259 -2.66 5.77 -15.32
CA HIS A 259 -1.20 5.64 -15.37
C HIS A 259 -0.55 5.68 -13.98
N ASN A 260 -1.20 6.31 -13.00
CA ASN A 260 -0.76 6.24 -11.61
C ASN A 260 -1.36 4.99 -10.98
N THR A 261 -0.52 4.03 -10.60
CA THR A 261 -0.92 2.75 -10.05
C THR A 261 -0.34 2.52 -8.65
N MET A 262 -1.04 1.75 -7.84
CA MET A 262 -0.75 1.61 -6.41
C MET A 262 -1.12 0.20 -5.92
N SER A 263 -0.36 -0.35 -4.97
CA SER A 263 -0.76 -1.54 -4.22
C SER A 263 -1.63 -1.19 -3.01
N PRO A 264 -2.55 -2.07 -2.58
CA PRO A 264 -3.30 -1.88 -1.35
C PRO A 264 -2.41 -1.64 -0.14
N LEU A 265 -1.26 -2.33 -0.04
CA LEU A 265 -0.26 -2.09 1.01
C LEU A 265 0.30 -0.66 0.98
N GLN A 266 0.68 -0.15 -0.20
CA GLN A 266 1.11 1.24 -0.35
C GLN A 266 0.02 2.22 0.09
N GLY A 267 -1.25 1.95 -0.26
CA GLY A 267 -2.38 2.76 0.19
C GLY A 267 -2.51 2.81 1.71
N ALA A 268 -2.31 1.68 2.41
CA ALA A 268 -2.30 1.64 3.87
C ALA A 268 -1.08 2.37 4.46
N LEU A 269 0.09 2.27 3.83
CA LEU A 269 1.31 2.99 4.24
C LEU A 269 1.17 4.51 4.14
N MET A 270 0.53 5.01 3.08
CA MET A 270 0.25 6.44 2.94
C MET A 270 -0.59 6.98 4.10
N VAL A 271 -1.60 6.20 4.53
CA VAL A 271 -2.43 6.57 5.68
C VAL A 271 -1.66 6.41 6.99
N SER A 272 -0.89 5.33 7.12
CA SER A 272 -0.02 5.07 8.26
C SER A 272 0.89 6.27 8.54
N ALA A 273 1.56 6.80 7.52
CA ALA A 273 2.39 7.99 7.65
C ALA A 273 1.62 9.21 8.16
N ILE A 274 0.39 9.45 7.67
CA ILE A 274 -0.44 10.57 8.14
C ILE A 274 -0.84 10.42 9.62
N VAL A 275 -1.18 9.21 10.04
CA VAL A 275 -1.57 8.94 11.44
C VAL A 275 -0.35 9.00 12.37
N ASN A 276 0.79 8.51 11.89
CA ASN A 276 2.07 8.50 12.59
C ASN A 276 2.85 9.81 12.40
N GLN A 277 2.13 10.94 12.41
CA GLN A 277 2.71 12.29 12.47
C GLN A 277 3.70 12.61 11.33
N GLY A 278 3.49 11.98 10.18
CA GLY A 278 4.28 12.15 8.97
C GLY A 278 5.42 11.15 8.79
N VAL A 279 5.68 10.26 9.75
CA VAL A 279 6.73 9.22 9.66
C VAL A 279 6.14 7.95 9.07
N MET A 280 6.67 7.50 7.93
CA MET A 280 6.29 6.22 7.33
C MET A 280 7.16 5.10 7.92
N MET A 281 6.52 4.14 8.58
CA MET A 281 7.20 2.93 9.07
C MET A 281 7.37 1.91 7.95
N GLU A 282 8.45 1.14 8.02
CA GLU A 282 8.67 0.02 7.12
C GLU A 282 7.70 -1.13 7.47
N PRO A 283 6.94 -1.65 6.49
CA PRO A 283 6.00 -2.73 6.74
C PRO A 283 6.73 -4.06 7.01
N TYR A 284 6.26 -4.82 7.99
CA TYR A 284 6.73 -6.19 8.21
C TYR A 284 5.60 -7.12 8.67
N LEU A 285 5.64 -8.37 8.20
CA LEU A 285 4.68 -9.43 8.49
C LEU A 285 5.23 -10.46 9.49
N VAL A 286 6.52 -10.77 9.43
CA VAL A 286 7.16 -11.79 10.26
C VAL A 286 7.73 -11.14 11.52
N GLN A 287 7.19 -11.53 12.68
CA GLN A 287 7.64 -11.06 13.98
C GLN A 287 8.87 -11.85 14.48
N LEU A 288 8.86 -13.17 14.31
CA LEU A 288 9.91 -14.08 14.78
C LEU A 288 10.04 -15.28 13.83
N LEU A 289 11.29 -15.69 13.57
CA LEU A 289 11.62 -17.01 13.06
C LEU A 289 12.47 -17.75 14.08
N SER A 290 12.13 -18.99 14.39
CA SER A 290 12.88 -19.80 15.36
C SER A 290 13.01 -21.26 14.94
N LEU A 291 14.10 -21.92 15.34
CA LEU A 291 14.27 -23.36 15.19
C LEU A 291 13.39 -24.13 16.18
N LYS A 292 13.22 -25.45 15.95
CA LYS A 292 12.58 -26.37 16.91
C LYS A 292 13.22 -26.38 18.30
N SER A 293 14.50 -26.04 18.39
CA SER A 293 15.22 -25.90 19.66
C SER A 293 14.85 -24.63 20.45
N GLY A 294 14.02 -23.74 19.89
CA GLY A 294 13.69 -22.44 20.48
C GLY A 294 14.70 -21.34 20.17
N LYS A 295 15.79 -21.64 19.44
CA LYS A 295 16.76 -20.62 19.02
C LYS A 295 16.14 -19.67 18.00
N SER A 296 16.06 -18.38 18.34
CA SER A 296 15.67 -17.32 17.41
C SER A 296 16.71 -17.18 16.29
N LEU A 297 16.22 -17.14 15.06
CA LEU A 297 16.97 -16.91 13.83
C LEU A 297 16.81 -15.49 13.32
N TYR A 298 15.62 -14.90 13.54
CA TYR A 298 15.28 -13.54 13.14
C TYR A 298 14.19 -13.00 14.07
N THR A 299 14.31 -11.74 14.47
CA THR A 299 13.27 -11.03 15.23
C THR A 299 13.12 -9.65 14.62
N ALA A 300 11.90 -9.28 14.24
CA ALA A 300 11.64 -7.98 13.64
C ALA A 300 11.67 -6.87 14.69
N LEU A 301 12.34 -5.76 14.33
CA LEU A 301 12.33 -4.51 15.05
C LEU A 301 11.72 -3.42 14.15
N PRO A 302 10.82 -2.56 14.67
CA PRO A 302 10.29 -1.44 13.92
C PRO A 302 11.40 -0.57 13.33
N HIS A 303 11.23 -0.17 12.06
CA HIS A 303 12.19 0.64 11.32
C HIS A 303 11.45 1.75 10.57
N GLU A 304 11.99 2.97 10.58
CA GLU A 304 11.42 4.10 9.85
C GLU A 304 11.91 4.07 8.39
N LEU A 305 11.00 4.16 7.41
CA LEU A 305 11.37 4.46 6.02
C LEU A 305 11.80 5.92 5.87
N GLY A 306 11.25 6.79 6.70
CA GLY A 306 11.62 8.21 6.80
C GLY A 306 10.43 9.13 7.01
N GLN A 307 10.73 10.43 7.05
CA GLN A 307 9.74 11.50 7.18
C GLN A 307 9.08 11.79 5.82
N THR A 308 7.83 11.38 5.65
CA THR A 308 7.02 11.64 4.44
C THR A 308 6.40 13.04 4.47
N LEU A 309 5.88 13.46 5.61
CA LEU A 309 5.23 14.76 5.82
C LEU A 309 5.78 15.41 7.08
N ASP A 310 5.78 16.74 7.21
CA ASP A 310 5.92 17.32 8.54
C ASP A 310 4.66 17.08 9.40
N GLN A 311 4.80 17.25 10.72
CA GLN A 311 3.71 17.00 11.66
C GLN A 311 2.48 17.89 11.39
N LYS A 312 2.70 19.15 11.00
CA LYS A 312 1.62 20.11 10.70
C LYS A 312 0.80 19.65 9.49
N THR A 313 1.47 19.22 8.42
CA THR A 313 0.86 18.69 7.20
C THR A 313 0.10 17.40 7.50
N ALA A 314 0.65 16.52 8.33
CA ALA A 314 -0.04 15.31 8.78
C ALA A 314 -1.33 15.63 9.55
N LEU A 315 -1.30 16.62 10.45
CA LEU A 315 -2.49 17.07 11.21
C LEU A 315 -3.59 17.65 10.32
N GLU A 316 -3.24 18.52 9.37
CA GLU A 316 -4.17 19.07 8.37
C GLU A 316 -4.76 17.96 7.49
N MET A 317 -3.93 16.99 7.07
CA MET A 317 -4.40 15.83 6.30
C MET A 317 -5.41 14.98 7.08
N ARG A 318 -5.22 14.80 8.40
CA ARG A 318 -6.22 14.15 9.26
C ARG A 318 -7.54 14.93 9.26
N GLU A 319 -7.52 16.26 9.28
CA GLU A 319 -8.74 17.07 9.14
C GLU A 319 -9.45 16.80 7.81
N LEU A 320 -8.73 16.81 6.68
CA LEU A 320 -9.35 16.54 5.38
C LEU A 320 -9.96 15.12 5.34
N MET A 321 -9.25 14.13 5.89
CA MET A 321 -9.68 12.74 5.94
C MET A 321 -10.93 12.53 6.81
N ARG A 322 -11.05 13.24 7.95
CA ARG A 322 -12.27 13.25 8.77
C ARG A 322 -13.49 13.74 7.98
N GLU A 323 -13.32 14.77 7.17
CA GLU A 323 -14.44 15.35 6.40
C GLU A 323 -14.99 14.39 5.33
N THR A 324 -14.16 13.50 4.77
CA THR A 324 -14.62 12.42 3.89
C THR A 324 -15.66 11.52 4.57
N ILE A 325 -15.49 11.26 5.87
CA ILE A 325 -16.42 10.49 6.68
C ILE A 325 -17.62 11.34 7.09
N ARG A 326 -17.42 12.61 7.50
CA ARG A 326 -18.49 13.44 8.08
C ARG A 326 -19.50 13.91 7.03
N ILE A 327 -19.02 14.42 5.90
CA ILE A 327 -19.83 15.08 4.87
C ILE A 327 -19.57 14.55 3.46
N GLY A 328 -18.51 13.77 3.28
CA GLY A 328 -17.99 13.38 1.98
C GLY A 328 -18.50 12.05 1.44
N THR A 329 -17.68 11.47 0.57
CA THR A 329 -18.00 10.24 -0.19
C THR A 329 -18.25 9.01 0.68
N SER A 330 -17.74 8.98 1.92
CA SER A 330 -17.90 7.86 2.86
C SER A 330 -19.01 8.08 3.89
N ARG A 331 -19.66 9.26 3.94
CA ARG A 331 -20.69 9.58 4.95
C ARG A 331 -21.78 8.53 5.09
N ARG A 332 -22.26 7.99 3.98
CA ARG A 332 -23.32 6.97 4.02
C ARG A 332 -22.83 5.67 4.65
N SER A 333 -21.63 5.22 4.30
CA SER A 333 -21.04 3.99 4.83
C SER A 333 -20.81 4.09 6.33
N PHE A 334 -20.35 5.25 6.83
CA PHE A 334 -20.04 5.49 8.24
C PHE A 334 -21.16 6.11 9.07
N ARG A 335 -22.38 6.18 8.53
CA ARG A 335 -23.53 6.76 9.24
C ARG A 335 -23.77 6.03 10.57
N GLY A 336 -23.79 6.80 11.65
CA GLY A 336 -24.03 6.30 13.00
C GLY A 336 -22.85 5.56 13.64
N PHE A 337 -21.67 5.56 13.01
CA PHE A 337 -20.48 4.91 13.54
C PHE A 337 -20.10 5.44 14.92
N SER A 338 -20.04 6.77 15.10
CA SER A 338 -19.64 7.42 16.36
C SER A 338 -20.69 7.36 17.49
N ARG A 339 -21.54 6.34 17.53
CA ARG A 339 -22.57 6.14 18.57
C ARG A 339 -22.28 4.85 19.34
N GLY A 340 -22.73 4.80 20.59
CA GLY A 340 -22.59 3.62 21.44
C GLY A 340 -21.11 3.29 21.70
N ARG A 341 -20.73 2.02 21.50
CA ARG A 341 -19.39 1.51 21.84
C ARG A 341 -18.22 2.11 21.05
N PHE A 342 -18.49 2.73 19.89
CA PHE A 342 -17.47 3.36 19.05
C PHE A 342 -17.39 4.88 19.22
N THR A 343 -18.03 5.41 20.27
CA THR A 343 -17.88 6.82 20.67
C THR A 343 -16.40 7.10 20.99
N GLY A 344 -15.88 8.23 20.53
CA GLY A 344 -14.50 8.64 20.78
C GLY A 344 -13.44 8.04 19.85
N VAL A 345 -13.81 7.15 18.92
CA VAL A 345 -12.90 6.71 17.85
C VAL A 345 -12.76 7.83 16.81
N ASP A 346 -11.56 8.39 16.66
CA ASP A 346 -11.25 9.31 15.55
C ASP A 346 -11.11 8.51 14.27
N ILE A 347 -11.85 8.87 13.21
CA ILE A 347 -11.86 8.16 11.94
C ILE A 347 -11.74 9.11 10.75
N GLY A 348 -10.94 8.71 9.78
CA GLY A 348 -10.75 9.46 8.55
C GLY A 348 -10.49 8.54 7.36
N GLY A 349 -10.68 9.03 6.15
CA GLY A 349 -10.33 8.26 4.96
C GLY A 349 -10.40 9.01 3.65
N LYS A 350 -10.14 8.29 2.57
CA LYS A 350 -10.31 8.72 1.19
C LYS A 350 -10.87 7.57 0.36
N THR A 351 -11.84 7.88 -0.48
CA THR A 351 -12.33 6.95 -1.51
C THR A 351 -11.70 7.22 -2.86
N GLY A 352 -11.61 6.20 -3.70
CA GLY A 352 -11.22 6.29 -5.10
C GLY A 352 -12.01 5.31 -5.93
N SER A 353 -12.39 5.69 -7.15
CA SER A 353 -13.01 4.74 -8.06
C SER A 353 -12.61 5.04 -9.50
N LEU A 354 -12.11 4.04 -10.21
CA LEU A 354 -11.78 4.15 -11.63
C LEU A 354 -11.95 2.79 -12.29
N SER A 355 -12.17 2.76 -13.60
CA SER A 355 -12.09 1.49 -14.32
C SER A 355 -10.62 1.16 -14.57
N GLY A 356 -10.29 -0.12 -14.66
CA GLY A 356 -8.94 -0.59 -14.98
C GLY A 356 -8.99 -1.91 -15.73
N LYS A 357 -7.81 -2.46 -16.03
CA LYS A 357 -7.65 -3.60 -16.94
C LYS A 357 -6.93 -4.80 -16.33
N ASN A 358 -6.35 -4.66 -15.14
CA ASN A 358 -5.51 -5.71 -14.53
C ASN A 358 -5.84 -5.91 -13.04
N PRO A 359 -6.85 -6.73 -12.70
CA PRO A 359 -7.83 -7.35 -13.60
C PRO A 359 -8.86 -6.35 -14.15
N LYS A 360 -9.51 -6.67 -15.27
CA LYS A 360 -10.51 -5.77 -15.87
C LYS A 360 -11.70 -5.58 -14.94
N GLY A 361 -12.11 -4.34 -14.70
CA GLY A 361 -13.29 -4.06 -13.89
C GLY A 361 -13.35 -2.63 -13.40
N LYS A 362 -14.36 -2.35 -12.59
CA LYS A 362 -14.51 -1.11 -11.83
C LYS A 362 -13.88 -1.30 -10.46
N TYR A 363 -12.82 -0.53 -10.20
CA TYR A 363 -12.09 -0.50 -8.95
C TYR A 363 -12.82 0.43 -8.00
N ASP A 364 -13.01 -0.01 -6.76
CA ASP A 364 -13.47 0.80 -5.63
C ASP A 364 -12.47 0.72 -4.49
N TRP A 365 -12.02 1.88 -4.04
CA TRP A 365 -11.04 2.05 -2.99
C TRP A 365 -11.67 2.71 -1.79
N PHE A 366 -11.26 2.24 -0.62
CA PHE A 366 -11.27 3.03 0.59
C PHE A 366 -9.96 2.79 1.33
N ILE A 367 -9.22 3.87 1.57
CA ILE A 367 -8.12 3.84 2.53
C ILE A 367 -8.47 4.79 3.66
N GLY A 368 -8.10 4.44 4.87
CA GLY A 368 -8.50 5.22 6.02
C GLY A 368 -7.81 4.80 7.29
N TYR A 369 -8.09 5.54 8.34
CA TYR A 369 -7.58 5.28 9.66
C TYR A 369 -8.70 5.28 10.68
N ALA A 370 -8.39 4.66 11.82
CA ALA A 370 -9.14 4.79 13.03
C ALA A 370 -8.18 4.83 14.22
N GLU A 371 -8.47 5.65 15.22
CA GLU A 371 -7.64 5.75 16.42
C GLU A 371 -8.52 5.97 17.65
N LYS A 372 -8.27 5.19 18.70
CA LYS A 372 -8.89 5.36 20.02
C LYS A 372 -7.87 4.96 21.08
N ASN A 373 -7.77 5.73 22.17
CA ASN A 373 -6.91 5.42 23.33
C ASN A 373 -5.48 5.03 22.93
N ASN A 374 -4.86 5.78 22.00
CA ASN A 374 -3.49 5.54 21.55
C ASN A 374 -3.28 4.19 20.81
N HIS A 375 -4.36 3.55 20.36
CA HIS A 375 -4.35 2.40 19.46
C HIS A 375 -4.73 2.84 18.03
N PRO A 376 -3.76 3.22 17.19
CA PRO A 376 -4.01 3.58 15.81
C PRO A 376 -4.13 2.35 14.91
N LEU A 377 -4.94 2.48 13.86
CA LEU A 377 -5.11 1.53 12.78
C LEU A 377 -5.09 2.30 11.46
N ALA A 378 -4.23 1.90 10.53
CA ALA A 378 -4.31 2.32 9.12
C ALA A 378 -4.76 1.14 8.26
N LEU A 379 -5.62 1.38 7.28
CA LEU A 379 -6.14 0.32 6.43
C LEU A 379 -6.35 0.74 4.99
N SER A 380 -6.39 -0.26 4.12
CA SER A 380 -6.70 -0.14 2.70
C SER A 380 -7.60 -1.28 2.28
N VAL A 381 -8.71 -0.95 1.62
CA VAL A 381 -9.66 -1.90 1.04
C VAL A 381 -9.78 -1.59 -0.44
N LEU A 382 -9.58 -2.62 -1.26
CA LEU A 382 -9.86 -2.61 -2.68
C LEU A 382 -10.91 -3.67 -3.00
N THR A 383 -11.91 -3.29 -3.79
CA THR A 383 -12.77 -4.25 -4.50
C THR A 383 -12.74 -3.95 -5.99
N ILE A 384 -12.85 -5.01 -6.80
CA ILE A 384 -12.94 -4.90 -8.25
C ILE A 384 -14.20 -5.63 -8.68
N HIS A 385 -15.03 -4.93 -9.46
CA HIS A 385 -16.32 -5.42 -9.94
C HIS A 385 -16.31 -5.50 -11.47
N GLU A 386 -16.52 -6.69 -12.03
CA GLU A 386 -16.53 -6.90 -13.47
C GLU A 386 -17.88 -6.44 -14.07
N LYS A 387 -18.98 -7.10 -13.68
CA LYS A 387 -20.33 -6.83 -14.21
C LYS A 387 -21.24 -6.09 -13.23
N TYR A 388 -21.22 -6.50 -11.96
CA TYR A 388 -22.14 -5.99 -10.94
C TYR A 388 -21.38 -5.49 -9.72
N TRP A 389 -21.78 -4.33 -9.21
CA TRP A 389 -21.26 -3.81 -7.95
C TRP A 389 -21.83 -4.60 -6.78
N LYS A 390 -20.95 -5.25 -6.00
CA LYS A 390 -21.35 -6.16 -4.91
C LYS A 390 -21.40 -5.49 -3.53
N VAL A 391 -20.38 -4.71 -3.23
CA VAL A 391 -20.18 -4.08 -1.92
C VAL A 391 -19.26 -2.88 -2.09
N LYS A 392 -19.39 -1.86 -1.24
CA LYS A 392 -18.48 -0.70 -1.25
C LYS A 392 -17.27 -0.95 -0.34
N SER A 393 -16.08 -0.59 -0.81
CA SER A 393 -14.84 -0.67 -0.02
C SER A 393 -14.91 0.16 1.25
N SER A 394 -15.60 1.31 1.23
CA SER A 394 -15.82 2.13 2.44
C SER A 394 -16.72 1.46 3.49
N TYR A 395 -17.67 0.62 3.06
CA TYR A 395 -18.49 -0.14 4.00
C TYR A 395 -17.67 -1.28 4.62
N LEU A 396 -16.91 -2.01 3.80
CA LEU A 396 -15.97 -3.04 4.27
C LEU A 396 -14.94 -2.45 5.25
N GLY A 397 -14.36 -1.29 4.93
CA GLY A 397 -13.42 -0.59 5.81
C GLY A 397 -14.06 -0.18 7.15
N ARG A 398 -15.31 0.27 7.14
CA ARG A 398 -16.06 0.49 8.40
C ARG A 398 -16.16 -0.81 9.21
N ARG A 399 -16.55 -1.92 8.59
CA ARG A 399 -16.73 -3.21 9.29
C ARG A 399 -15.41 -3.71 9.90
N ALA A 400 -14.30 -3.52 9.19
CA ALA A 400 -12.96 -3.81 9.71
C ALA A 400 -12.66 -2.99 10.97
N ILE A 401 -12.93 -1.67 10.96
CA ILE A 401 -12.72 -0.80 12.12
C ILE A 401 -13.63 -1.22 13.28
N GLU A 402 -14.90 -1.52 13.02
CA GLU A 402 -15.84 -2.00 14.06
C GLU A 402 -15.34 -3.29 14.71
N ARG A 403 -14.75 -4.21 13.93
CA ARG A 403 -14.15 -5.44 14.47
C ARG A 403 -12.92 -5.14 15.30
N TYR A 404 -11.98 -4.36 14.77
CA TYR A 404 -10.71 -4.07 15.44
C TYR A 404 -10.87 -3.39 16.80
N PHE A 405 -11.88 -2.52 16.95
CA PHE A 405 -12.17 -1.82 18.20
C PHE A 405 -13.30 -2.45 19.02
N LEU A 406 -13.78 -3.65 18.66
CA LEU A 406 -14.86 -4.31 19.39
C LEU A 406 -14.47 -4.59 20.85
N ASP A 407 -13.22 -5.02 21.05
CA ASP A 407 -12.70 -5.50 22.33
C ASP A 407 -11.62 -4.57 22.93
N LYS A 408 -11.35 -3.43 22.26
CA LYS A 408 -10.37 -2.42 22.69
C LYS A 408 -11.10 -1.26 23.38
N ASN A 409 -11.23 -1.36 24.71
CA ASN A 409 -11.94 -0.37 25.52
C ASN A 409 -11.19 0.95 25.67
#